data_AF-H6BSM4-F1
#
_entry.id   AF-H6BSM4-F1
#
_cell.length_a   1.000
_cell.length_b   1.000
_cell.length_c   1.000
_cell.angle_alpha   90.00
_cell.angle_beta   90.00
_cell.angle_gamma   90.00
#
_symmetry.space_group_name_H-M   'P 1'
#
loop_
_entity.id
_entity.type
_entity.pdbx_description
1 polymer ?
#
loop_
_entity_poly.entity_id
_entity_poly.type
_entity_poly.pdbx_seq_one_letter_code
_entity_poly.pdbx_strand_id
1 'polypeptide(L)'
;MTNDACVSFCDGRGFAVAGTENAGQCFCGSDADIAAATTLAEDKCNMVCTGASGSNQEICGGSAALSVWLKKGGDATTTVASNDTSSAAASAGGTKRSVRWSS
;
A
#
# COMPACT_ATOMS: atom_id res chain seq x y z
N MET A 1 12.61 6.02 2.89
CA MET A 1 11.15 5.79 2.85
C MET A 1 10.88 4.30 3.06
N THR A 2 9.93 3.94 3.92
CA THR A 2 9.42 2.56 4.12
C THR A 2 7.97 2.46 3.62
N ASN A 3 7.43 1.26 3.53
CA ASN A 3 6.04 1.06 3.10
C ASN A 3 5.07 1.64 4.13
N ASP A 4 5.32 1.38 5.41
CA ASP A 4 4.51 1.88 6.52
C ASP A 4 4.50 3.42 6.59
N ALA A 5 5.67 4.04 6.39
CA ALA A 5 5.78 5.50 6.34
C ALA A 5 5.00 6.08 5.14
N CYS A 6 5.01 5.40 3.99
CA CYS A 6 4.26 5.84 2.82
C CYS A 6 2.75 5.70 3.03
N VAL A 7 2.30 4.58 3.62
CA VAL A 7 0.90 4.35 4.00
C VAL A 7 0.41 5.44 4.95
N SER A 8 1.15 5.69 6.03
CA SER A 8 0.82 6.74 7.01
C SER A 8 0.79 8.13 6.39
N PHE A 9 1.71 8.42 5.47
CA PHE A 9 1.75 9.70 4.76
C PHE A 9 0.52 9.89 3.86
N CYS A 10 0.11 8.87 3.11
CA CYS A 10 -1.04 8.94 2.22
C CYS A 10 -2.36 8.95 2.99
N ASP A 11 -2.46 8.17 4.06
CA ASP A 11 -3.64 8.15 4.94
C ASP A 11 -3.88 9.51 5.60
N GLY A 12 -2.83 10.14 6.15
CA GLY A 12 -2.92 11.48 6.74
C GLY A 12 -3.32 12.58 5.74
N ARG A 13 -3.27 12.29 4.43
CA ARG A 13 -3.71 13.16 3.34
C ARG A 13 -5.07 12.76 2.76
N GLY A 14 -5.72 11.75 3.31
CA GLY A 14 -7.05 11.29 2.90
C GLY A 14 -7.06 10.32 1.70
N PHE A 15 -5.92 9.81 1.28
CA PHE A 15 -5.85 8.83 0.19
C PHE A 15 -6.13 7.42 0.71
N ALA A 16 -6.87 6.63 -0.08
CA ALA A 16 -7.18 5.23 0.23
C ALA A 16 -6.07 4.27 -0.23
N VAL A 17 -5.19 4.74 -1.11
CA VAL A 17 -4.12 3.95 -1.71
C VAL A 17 -2.79 4.63 -1.44
N ALA A 18 -1.82 3.84 -1.00
CA ALA A 18 -0.42 4.22 -0.94
C ALA A 18 0.40 3.28 -1.81
N GLY A 19 1.49 3.76 -2.38
CA GLY A 19 2.38 2.96 -3.20
C GLY A 19 3.81 3.42 -3.12
N THR A 20 4.73 2.49 -3.25
CA THR A 20 6.15 2.78 -3.29
C THR A 20 6.78 2.32 -4.59
N GLU A 21 7.59 3.16 -5.20
CA GLU A 21 8.39 2.83 -6.38
C GLU A 21 9.87 3.10 -6.11
N ASN A 22 10.73 2.41 -6.86
CA ASN A 22 12.14 2.74 -6.95
C ASN A 22 12.85 2.87 -5.59
N ALA A 23 12.58 1.93 -4.68
CA ALA A 23 13.13 1.86 -3.34
C ALA A 23 12.71 3.01 -2.39
N GLY A 24 12.19 4.14 -2.86
CA GLY A 24 12.02 5.29 -1.96
C GLY A 24 11.02 6.34 -2.37
N GLN A 25 10.41 6.21 -3.54
CA GLN A 25 9.36 7.11 -3.97
C GLN A 25 8.05 6.67 -3.32
N CYS A 26 7.31 7.60 -2.73
CA CYS A 26 5.99 7.36 -2.17
C CYS A 26 4.94 8.06 -3.01
N PHE A 27 3.85 7.36 -3.22
CA PHE A 27 2.81 7.69 -4.17
C PHE A 27 1.45 7.48 -3.51
N CYS A 28 0.60 8.51 -3.54
CA CYS A 28 -0.74 8.45 -2.96
C CYS A 28 -1.77 8.46 -4.06
N GLY A 29 -2.79 7.62 -3.93
CA GLY A 29 -3.85 7.50 -4.92
C GLY A 29 -5.17 7.07 -4.31
N SER A 30 -6.12 6.78 -5.20
CA SER A 30 -7.47 6.36 -4.90
C SER A 30 -7.76 5.01 -5.56
N ASP A 31 -8.90 4.42 -5.22
CA ASP A 31 -9.36 3.17 -5.84
C ASP A 31 -9.48 3.29 -7.37
N ALA A 32 -9.76 4.50 -7.90
CA ALA A 32 -9.81 4.75 -9.34
C ALA A 32 -8.42 4.59 -10.01
N ASP A 33 -7.36 5.06 -9.36
CA ASP A 33 -5.99 4.92 -9.85
C ASP A 33 -5.56 3.45 -9.91
N ILE A 34 -6.04 2.65 -8.94
CA ILE A 34 -5.79 1.21 -8.90
C ILE A 34 -6.64 0.44 -9.92
N ALA A 35 -7.86 0.88 -10.18
CA ALA A 35 -8.71 0.31 -11.23
C ALA A 35 -8.12 0.56 -12.63
N ALA A 36 -7.47 1.71 -12.84
CA ALA A 36 -6.78 2.06 -14.08
C ALA A 36 -5.35 1.48 -14.18
N ALA A 37 -4.81 0.93 -13.09
CA ALA A 37 -3.44 0.44 -13.04
C ALA A 37 -3.29 -0.92 -13.75
N THR A 38 -2.13 -1.11 -14.39
CA THR A 38 -1.77 -2.40 -14.96
C THR A 38 -1.15 -3.28 -13.88
N THR A 39 -1.69 -4.47 -13.63
CA THR A 39 -1.09 -5.44 -12.72
C THR A 39 0.23 -5.98 -13.27
N LEU A 40 1.25 -6.01 -12.43
CA LEU A 40 2.56 -6.57 -12.75
C LEU A 40 2.80 -7.86 -11.96
N ALA A 41 3.72 -8.69 -12.45
CA ALA A 41 4.26 -9.80 -11.68
C ALA A 41 4.97 -9.28 -10.42
N GLU A 42 4.86 -10.00 -9.30
CA GLU A 42 5.47 -9.59 -8.03
C GLU A 42 6.99 -9.47 -8.12
N ASP A 43 7.63 -10.26 -8.98
CA ASP A 43 9.08 -10.24 -9.23
C ASP A 43 9.57 -8.88 -9.76
N LYS A 44 8.65 -8.06 -10.30
CA LYS A 44 8.98 -6.68 -10.70
C LYS A 44 9.14 -5.76 -9.50
N CYS A 45 8.53 -6.07 -8.36
CA CYS A 45 8.75 -5.38 -7.09
C CYS A 45 9.83 -6.09 -6.29
N ASN A 46 11.10 -5.72 -6.51
CA ASN A 46 12.27 -6.39 -5.91
C ASN A 46 13.27 -5.43 -5.25
N MET A 47 12.95 -4.14 -5.16
CA MET A 47 13.84 -3.14 -4.59
C MET A 47 13.60 -2.94 -3.10
N VAL A 48 14.66 -3.06 -2.31
CA VAL A 48 14.63 -2.80 -0.87
C VAL A 48 14.38 -1.32 -0.62
N CYS A 49 13.53 -1.03 0.36
CA CYS A 49 13.24 0.32 0.81
C CYS A 49 14.51 1.08 1.24
N THR A 50 14.69 2.31 0.76
CA THR A 50 15.73 3.26 1.20
C THR A 50 15.63 3.60 2.69
N GLY A 51 14.44 3.45 3.27
CA GLY A 51 14.22 3.61 4.71
C GLY A 51 14.31 2.30 5.49
N ALA A 52 14.54 1.15 4.83
CA ALA A 52 14.80 -0.10 5.52
C ALA A 52 16.11 0.02 6.30
N SER A 53 16.07 -0.30 7.59
CA SER A 53 17.26 -0.33 8.43
C SER A 53 17.23 -1.57 9.34
N GLY A 54 18.41 -2.12 9.60
CA GLY A 54 18.56 -3.34 10.40
C GLY A 54 17.82 -4.54 9.77
N SER A 55 16.96 -5.17 10.58
CA SER A 55 16.22 -6.38 10.20
C SER A 55 15.00 -6.12 9.31
N ASN A 56 14.58 -4.86 9.16
CA ASN A 56 13.35 -4.49 8.45
C ASN A 56 13.62 -4.30 6.95
N GLN A 57 14.01 -5.37 6.27
CA GLN A 57 14.22 -5.36 4.82
C GLN A 57 12.88 -5.46 4.07
N GLU A 58 12.18 -4.32 4.03
CA GLU A 58 10.95 -4.18 3.27
C GLU A 58 11.25 -3.94 1.78
N ILE A 59 10.35 -4.41 0.91
CA ILE A 59 10.42 -4.14 -0.54
C ILE A 59 9.53 -2.94 -0.88
N CYS A 60 10.12 -1.90 -1.45
CA CYS A 60 9.49 -0.65 -1.86
C CYS A 60 9.40 -0.55 -3.39
N GLY A 61 8.68 -1.48 -4.01
CA GLY A 61 8.47 -1.49 -5.46
C GLY A 61 9.67 -1.97 -6.28
N GLY A 62 9.78 -1.44 -7.49
CA GLY A 62 10.71 -1.84 -8.53
C GLY A 62 10.81 -0.79 -9.64
N SER A 63 11.58 -1.07 -10.68
CA SER A 63 11.82 -0.11 -11.76
C SER A 63 10.55 0.00 -12.61
N ALA A 64 9.83 1.12 -12.48
CA ALA A 64 8.47 1.29 -13.02
C ALA A 64 7.45 0.25 -12.51
N ALA A 65 7.65 -0.23 -11.27
CA ALA A 65 6.76 -1.17 -10.61
C ALA A 65 6.44 -0.66 -9.21
N LEU A 66 5.17 -0.37 -8.95
CA LEU A 66 4.66 0.07 -7.68
C LEU A 66 4.25 -1.13 -6.84
N SER A 67 4.79 -1.23 -5.63
CA SER A 67 4.11 -1.97 -4.57
C SER A 67 3.05 -1.07 -3.99
N VAL A 68 1.78 -1.47 -4.03
CA VAL A 68 0.65 -0.66 -3.54
C VAL A 68 -0.04 -1.33 -2.36
N TRP A 69 -0.47 -0.53 -1.40
CA TRP A 69 -1.27 -0.91 -0.24
C TRP A 69 -2.60 -0.20 -0.30
N LEU A 70 -3.65 -1.00 -0.34
CA LEU A 70 -5.02 -0.54 -0.25
C LEU A 70 -5.40 -0.47 1.23
N LYS A 71 -5.78 0.71 1.71
CA LYS A 71 -6.48 0.79 2.98
C LYS A 71 -7.76 -0.02 2.81
N LYS A 72 -8.02 -0.97 3.71
CA LYS A 72 -9.31 -1.66 3.73
C LYS A 72 -10.35 -0.58 4.06
N GLY A 73 -10.93 0.02 3.03
CA GLY A 73 -12.05 0.93 3.18
C GLY A 73 -13.10 0.17 3.95
N GLY A 74 -13.61 0.77 5.04
CA GLY A 74 -14.87 0.34 5.58
C GLY A 74 -15.85 0.30 4.41
N ASP A 75 -16.36 -0.89 4.12
CA ASP A 75 -17.46 -1.09 3.22
C ASP A 75 -18.49 0.01 3.48
N ALA A 76 -18.80 0.81 2.47
CA ALA A 76 -19.98 1.66 2.50
C ALA A 76 -21.20 0.74 2.43
N THR A 77 -21.54 0.10 3.56
CA THR A 77 -22.80 -0.59 3.82
C THR A 77 -23.01 -0.65 5.32
N THR A 78 -23.92 0.21 5.76
CA THR A 78 -24.88 -0.01 6.86
C THR A 78 -24.32 -0.35 8.24
N THR A 79 -24.45 0.64 9.13
CA THR A 79 -24.95 0.50 10.50
C THR A 79 -25.09 -0.95 11.00
N VAL A 80 -24.07 -1.48 11.66
CA VAL A 80 -24.28 -2.25 12.87
C VAL A 80 -23.15 -1.92 13.85
N ALA A 81 -23.53 -1.29 14.96
CA ALA A 81 -22.74 -1.39 16.17
C ALA A 81 -22.70 -2.87 16.54
N SER A 82 -21.57 -3.51 16.30
CA SER A 82 -21.27 -4.82 16.85
C SER A 82 -19.91 -4.73 17.50
N ASN A 83 -19.94 -4.73 18.83
CA ASN A 83 -18.83 -5.15 19.67
C ASN A 83 -18.35 -6.52 19.19
N ASP A 84 -17.47 -6.54 18.21
CA ASP A 84 -16.78 -7.75 17.81
C ASP A 84 -15.30 -7.58 18.12
N THR A 85 -14.99 -7.99 19.35
CA THR A 85 -13.69 -8.50 19.75
C THR A 85 -13.35 -9.70 18.87
N SER A 86 -12.97 -9.42 17.62
CA SER A 86 -12.26 -10.35 16.79
C SER A 86 -10.79 -10.03 16.92
N SER A 87 -10.20 -10.63 17.95
CA SER A 87 -8.77 -10.81 18.14
C SER A 87 -8.18 -11.48 16.90
N ALA A 88 -7.81 -10.67 15.93
CA ALA A 88 -6.71 -10.95 15.04
C ALA A 88 -5.88 -9.68 15.07
N ALA A 89 -4.58 -9.81 15.27
CA ALA A 89 -3.65 -8.76 14.97
C ALA A 89 -3.93 -8.30 13.53
N ALA A 90 -4.74 -7.26 13.37
CA ALA A 90 -4.86 -6.53 12.13
C ALA A 90 -3.56 -5.75 12.05
N SER A 91 -2.51 -6.47 11.68
CA SER A 91 -1.32 -5.93 11.06
C SER A 91 -1.80 -4.81 10.16
N ALA A 92 -1.22 -3.62 10.32
CA ALA A 92 -1.41 -2.47 9.44
C ALA A 92 -1.05 -2.86 7.99
N GLY A 93 -1.93 -3.64 7.36
CA GLY A 93 -1.61 -4.55 6.28
C GLY A 93 -2.70 -4.41 5.24
N GLY A 94 -2.64 -3.29 4.52
CA GLY A 94 -3.36 -3.17 3.27
C GLY A 94 -3.00 -4.32 2.32
N THR A 95 -3.91 -4.68 1.43
CA THR A 95 -3.62 -5.70 0.42
C THR A 95 -2.48 -5.20 -0.47
N LYS A 96 -1.31 -5.85 -0.38
CA LYS A 96 -0.17 -5.56 -1.25
C LYS A 96 -0.47 -6.04 -2.66
N ARG A 97 -0.34 -5.16 -3.66
CA ARG A 97 -0.38 -5.53 -5.09
C ARG A 97 0.82 -4.94 -5.82
N SER A 98 1.28 -5.60 -6.87
CA SER A 98 2.29 -5.08 -7.79
C SER A 98 1.59 -4.50 -9.01
N VAL A 99 1.74 -3.20 -9.24
CA VAL A 99 1.06 -2.50 -10.34
C VAL A 99 1.97 -1.49 -11.00
N ARG A 100 1.56 -0.97 -12.16
CA ARG A 100 2.10 0.22 -12.79
C ARG A 100 0.96 1.20 -12.98
N TRP A 101 1.13 2.45 -12.55
CA TRP A 101 0.14 3.48 -12.85
C TRP A 101 0.15 3.82 -14.34
N SER A 102 -1.04 3.91 -14.89
CA SER A 102 -1.27 4.39 -16.25
C SER A 102 -1.14 5.91 -16.21
N SER A 103 -0.03 6.42 -16.74
CA SER A 103 0.29 7.86 -16.83
C SER A 103 -0.76 8.66 -17.59
#